data_AF-A0A4E0QPP7-F1
#
_entry.id   AF-A0A4E0QPP7-F1
#
_cell.length_a   1.000
_cell.length_b   1.000
_cell.length_c   1.000
_cell.angle_alpha   90.00
_cell.angle_beta   90.00
_cell.angle_gamma   90.00
#
_symmetry.space_group_name_H-M   'P 1'
#
loop_
_entity.id
_entity.type
_entity.pdbx_description
1 polymer ?
#
loop_
_entity_poly.entity_id
_entity_poly.type
_entity_poly.pdbx_seq_one_letter_code
_entity_poly.pdbx_strand_id
1 'polypeptide(L)'
;MFKKHKMLGFLAGLIAVVSAYYLIEDVYDDIVDTVAERLSETSASTVETHPSEVSPFSLESPIVAGQITSEYEIEAYFDKALVYIENDKLEQAYALYKEIPPSHEKAQLLSEKIIEGYYALALNRSDKGDFDEAKKWIERGLGLDANNKKLGALKIKIAQEEEIRKLVENYYQQATRQNNRGEYEESRALIQHGLSLNPSHEKLRALSKKVELALKKRQQIENFYQLALAKVNKKAYEAARDKPNSRYI
;
A
#
# COMPACT_ATOMS: atom_id res chain seq x y z
N MET A 1 24.75 -16.09 -40.92
CA MET A 1 24.13 -17.16 -40.10
C MET A 1 23.81 -16.77 -38.64
N PHE A 2 23.80 -15.48 -38.26
CA PHE A 2 23.75 -15.05 -36.84
C PHE A 2 22.39 -14.57 -36.28
N LYS A 3 21.27 -14.77 -36.99
CA LYS A 3 19.95 -14.20 -36.59
C LYS A 3 19.00 -15.16 -35.85
N LYS A 4 19.23 -16.48 -35.86
CA LYS A 4 18.28 -17.44 -35.24
C LYS A 4 18.36 -17.49 -33.70
N HIS A 5 19.54 -17.32 -33.11
CA HIS A 5 19.70 -17.45 -31.65
C HIS A 5 19.14 -16.26 -30.84
N LYS A 6 19.08 -15.05 -31.42
CA LYS A 6 18.48 -13.89 -30.74
C LYS A 6 16.94 -13.92 -30.71
N MET A 7 16.30 -14.51 -31.72
CA MET A 7 14.84 -14.70 -31.75
C MET A 7 14.37 -15.70 -30.69
N LEU A 8 15.14 -16.77 -30.46
CA LEU A 8 14.76 -17.79 -29.47
C LEU A 8 14.76 -17.26 -28.04
N GLY A 9 15.72 -16.40 -27.69
CA GLY A 9 15.79 -15.79 -26.34
C GLY A 9 14.64 -14.81 -26.07
N PHE A 10 14.20 -14.06 -27.09
CA PHE A 10 13.07 -13.14 -26.97
C PHE A 10 11.74 -13.89 -26.76
N LEU A 11 11.53 -14.99 -27.48
CA LEU A 11 10.32 -15.80 -27.34
C LEU A 11 10.23 -16.48 -25.96
N ALA A 12 11.35 -16.97 -25.42
CA ALA A 12 11.40 -17.55 -24.08
C ALA A 12 11.09 -16.52 -22.98
N GLY A 13 11.58 -15.28 -23.14
CA GLY A 13 11.25 -14.18 -22.21
C GLY A 13 9.76 -13.81 -22.23
N LEU A 14 9.14 -13.79 -23.42
CA LEU A 14 7.73 -13.44 -23.58
C LEU A 14 6.80 -14.53 -22.99
N ILE A 15 7.15 -15.80 -23.15
CA ILE A 15 6.43 -16.93 -22.52
C ILE A 15 6.52 -16.83 -20.99
N ALA A 16 7.69 -16.51 -20.42
CA ALA A 16 7.85 -16.37 -18.97
C ALA A 16 7.00 -15.22 -18.38
N VAL A 17 6.89 -14.09 -19.10
CA VAL A 17 6.06 -12.95 -18.68
C VAL A 17 4.57 -13.29 -18.75
N VAL A 18 4.13 -13.97 -19.82
CA VAL A 18 2.73 -14.40 -19.96
C VAL A 18 2.38 -15.45 -18.91
N SER A 19 3.26 -16.43 -18.64
CA SER A 19 3.03 -17.41 -17.57
C SER A 19 3.00 -16.79 -16.17
N ALA A 20 3.83 -15.76 -15.90
CA ALA A 20 3.76 -15.03 -14.64
C ALA A 20 2.48 -14.21 -14.51
N TYR A 21 1.96 -13.66 -15.61
CA TYR A 21 0.69 -12.93 -15.63
C TYR A 21 -0.50 -13.85 -15.29
N TYR A 22 -0.57 -15.06 -15.87
CA TYR A 22 -1.62 -16.02 -15.55
C TYR A 22 -1.54 -16.58 -14.13
N LEU A 23 -0.33 -16.77 -13.58
CA LEU A 23 -0.16 -17.17 -12.18
C LEU A 23 -0.61 -16.09 -11.19
N ILE A 24 -0.61 -14.81 -11.58
CA ILE A 24 -1.10 -13.72 -10.74
C ILE A 24 -2.63 -13.68 -10.74
N GLU A 25 -3.31 -13.99 -11.86
CA GLU A 25 -4.78 -14.07 -11.90
C GLU A 25 -5.31 -15.23 -11.04
N ASP A 26 -4.70 -16.42 -11.11
CA ASP A 26 -5.13 -17.58 -10.29
C ASP A 26 -4.92 -17.36 -8.78
N VAL A 27 -3.85 -16.64 -8.38
CA VAL A 27 -3.60 -16.30 -6.97
C VAL A 27 -4.53 -15.19 -6.48
N TYR A 28 -5.03 -14.34 -7.39
CA TYR A 28 -5.92 -13.25 -7.03
C TYR A 28 -7.31 -13.75 -6.62
N ASP A 29 -7.85 -14.75 -7.33
CA ASP A 29 -9.14 -15.34 -7.01
C ASP A 29 -9.12 -16.06 -5.65
N ASP A 30 -8.05 -16.82 -5.35
CA ASP A 30 -7.90 -17.56 -4.08
C ASP A 30 -7.74 -16.61 -2.86
N ILE A 31 -7.06 -15.47 -3.05
CA ILE A 31 -6.94 -14.43 -2.01
C ILE A 31 -8.27 -13.71 -1.79
N VAL A 32 -9.03 -13.41 -2.85
CA VAL A 32 -10.33 -12.73 -2.75
C VAL A 32 -11.33 -13.60 -1.98
N ASP A 33 -11.37 -14.90 -2.24
CA ASP A 33 -12.24 -15.84 -1.51
C ASP A 33 -11.83 -15.97 -0.04
N THR A 34 -10.52 -16.08 0.25
CA THR A 34 -10.01 -16.17 1.63
C THR A 34 -10.28 -14.90 2.44
N VAL A 35 -10.19 -13.72 1.82
CA VAL A 35 -10.47 -12.43 2.46
C VAL A 35 -11.99 -12.25 2.67
N ALA A 36 -12.82 -12.69 1.73
CA ALA A 36 -14.27 -12.66 1.86
C ALA A 36 -14.76 -13.56 3.02
N GLU A 37 -14.18 -14.76 3.17
CA GLU A 37 -14.52 -15.69 4.26
C GLU A 37 -14.16 -15.10 5.64
N ARG A 38 -12.96 -14.53 5.79
CA ARG A 38 -12.52 -13.92 7.08
C ARG A 38 -13.28 -12.65 7.46
N LEU A 39 -13.77 -11.88 6.49
CA LEU A 39 -14.58 -10.69 6.76
C LEU A 39 -15.99 -11.04 7.27
N SER A 40 -16.48 -12.25 6.99
CA SER A 40 -17.77 -12.74 7.50
C SER A 40 -17.74 -13.13 8.98
N GLU A 41 -16.57 -13.53 9.50
CA GLU A 41 -16.42 -14.04 10.88
C GLU A 41 -16.17 -12.95 11.94
N THR A 42 -15.90 -11.70 11.57
CA THR A 42 -15.45 -10.64 12.50
C THR A 42 -16.58 -9.74 13.03
N SER A 43 -17.83 -10.20 13.03
CA SER A 43 -19.01 -9.39 13.41
C SER A 43 -19.62 -9.77 14.76
N ALA A 44 -18.84 -9.74 15.85
CA ALA A 44 -19.39 -9.78 17.21
C ALA A 44 -18.39 -9.21 18.23
N SER A 45 -18.36 -7.88 18.38
CA SER A 45 -17.72 -7.25 19.54
C SER A 45 -18.65 -6.22 20.15
N THR A 46 -19.06 -6.52 21.38
CA THR A 46 -19.95 -5.74 22.23
C THR A 46 -19.28 -4.43 22.63
N VAL A 47 -19.88 -3.30 22.25
CA VAL A 47 -19.43 -1.96 22.62
C VAL A 47 -19.96 -1.63 24.02
N GLU A 48 -19.06 -1.58 25.00
CA GLU A 48 -19.32 -0.96 26.31
C GLU A 48 -19.35 0.57 26.16
N THR A 49 -20.40 1.17 26.71
CA THR A 49 -20.66 2.61 26.68
C THR A 49 -20.08 3.25 27.94
N HIS A 50 -19.18 4.22 27.75
CA HIS A 50 -18.76 5.13 28.82
C HIS A 50 -19.33 6.55 28.60
N PRO A 51 -19.81 7.21 29.66
CA PRO A 51 -20.43 8.53 29.57
C PRO A 51 -19.37 9.62 29.46
N SER A 52 -19.51 10.52 28.49
CA SER A 52 -18.72 11.75 28.40
C SER A 52 -19.52 12.96 28.89
N GLU A 53 -18.78 13.74 29.67
CA GLU A 53 -19.11 14.91 30.45
C GLU A 53 -19.39 16.12 29.53
N VAL A 54 -20.47 16.85 29.82
CA VAL A 54 -21.02 17.92 28.98
C VAL A 54 -20.45 19.27 29.41
N SER A 55 -19.89 20.02 28.46
CA SER A 55 -19.54 21.43 28.61
C SER A 55 -20.70 22.35 28.15
N PRO A 56 -20.94 23.50 28.79
CA PRO A 56 -22.13 24.31 28.55
C PRO A 56 -21.89 25.33 27.44
N PHE A 57 -22.61 25.19 26.32
CA PHE A 57 -22.75 26.25 25.32
C PHE A 57 -24.22 26.60 25.12
N SER A 58 -24.46 27.89 25.00
CA SER A 58 -25.73 28.57 25.21
C SER A 58 -26.82 28.26 24.17
N LEU A 59 -27.96 27.84 24.72
CA LEU A 59 -29.36 27.99 24.32
C LEU A 59 -29.66 28.82 23.05
N GLU A 60 -29.69 28.15 21.90
CA GLU A 60 -30.89 28.18 21.07
C GLU A 60 -31.77 27.00 21.51
N SER A 61 -33.07 27.25 21.70
CA SER A 61 -34.02 26.29 22.30
C SER A 61 -33.94 24.92 21.61
N PRO A 62 -33.83 23.80 22.37
CA PRO A 62 -33.89 22.47 21.79
C PRO A 62 -35.25 22.29 21.14
N ILE A 63 -35.26 22.14 19.81
CA ILE A 63 -36.41 21.66 19.07
C ILE A 63 -36.71 20.28 19.65
N VAL A 64 -37.79 20.20 20.43
CA VAL A 64 -38.32 18.95 20.97
C VAL A 64 -38.49 18.00 19.77
N ALA A 65 -38.03 16.76 19.90
CA ALA A 65 -38.18 15.70 18.91
C ALA A 65 -39.66 15.38 18.66
N GLY A 66 -40.37 16.30 18.01
CA GLY A 66 -41.59 16.09 17.28
C GLY A 66 -41.18 15.67 15.87
N GLN A 67 -41.78 14.60 15.38
CA GLN A 67 -41.59 14.18 13.99
C GLN A 67 -41.80 15.41 13.10
N ILE A 68 -40.78 15.75 12.31
CA ILE A 68 -40.94 16.72 11.23
C ILE A 68 -42.06 16.18 10.34
N THR A 69 -43.18 16.88 10.32
CA THR A 69 -44.40 16.41 9.65
C THR A 69 -44.81 17.32 8.51
N SER A 70 -44.21 18.50 8.40
CA SER A 70 -44.51 19.43 7.32
C SER A 70 -43.45 19.39 6.21
N GLU A 71 -43.91 19.45 4.97
CA GLU A 71 -43.05 19.57 3.78
C GLU A 71 -42.11 20.79 3.87
N TYR A 72 -42.60 21.87 4.48
CA TYR A 72 -41.86 23.11 4.68
C TYR A 72 -40.63 22.93 5.58
N GLU A 73 -40.78 22.23 6.71
CA GLU A 73 -39.66 21.92 7.59
C GLU A 73 -38.65 20.99 6.91
N ILE A 74 -39.13 19.99 6.17
CA ILE A 74 -38.25 19.08 5.42
C ILE A 74 -37.39 19.86 4.40
N GLU A 75 -37.98 20.80 3.67
CA GLU A 75 -37.24 21.70 2.76
C GLU A 75 -36.19 22.53 3.50
N ALA A 76 -36.55 23.15 4.63
CA ALA A 76 -35.63 23.97 5.40
C ALA A 76 -34.43 23.18 5.94
N TYR A 77 -34.65 21.93 6.37
CA TYR A 77 -33.58 21.04 6.81
C TYR A 77 -32.69 20.61 5.65
N PHE A 78 -33.29 20.29 4.50
CA PHE A 78 -32.56 19.91 3.30
C PHE A 78 -31.65 21.04 2.82
N ASP A 79 -32.19 22.26 2.65
CA ASP A 79 -31.41 23.44 2.23
C ASP A 79 -30.25 23.73 3.20
N LYS A 80 -30.52 23.68 4.50
CA LYS A 80 -29.48 23.89 5.53
C LYS A 80 -28.41 22.81 5.49
N ALA A 81 -28.79 21.56 5.23
CA ALA A 81 -27.83 20.47 5.09
C ALA A 81 -26.95 20.63 3.84
N LEU A 82 -27.51 21.11 2.71
CA LEU A 82 -26.72 21.44 1.52
C LEU A 82 -25.67 22.52 1.82
N VAL A 83 -26.04 23.57 2.54
CA VAL A 83 -25.07 24.60 2.98
C VAL A 83 -23.96 23.99 3.84
N TYR A 84 -24.27 23.04 4.72
CA TYR A 84 -23.22 22.35 5.48
C TYR A 84 -22.31 21.50 4.60
N ILE A 85 -22.84 20.80 3.59
CA ILE A 85 -22.04 20.02 2.65
C ILE A 85 -21.09 20.93 1.87
N GLU A 86 -21.56 22.07 1.37
CA GLU A 86 -20.74 23.06 0.65
C GLU A 86 -19.59 23.64 1.49
N ASN A 87 -19.71 23.57 2.82
CA ASN A 87 -18.71 24.06 3.77
C ASN A 87 -17.91 22.92 4.44
N ASP A 88 -17.89 21.72 3.85
CA ASP A 88 -17.22 20.51 4.37
C ASP A 88 -17.65 20.10 5.79
N LYS A 89 -18.86 20.49 6.21
CA LYS A 89 -19.46 20.21 7.53
C LYS A 89 -20.37 18.98 7.46
N LEU A 90 -19.81 17.86 7.00
CA LEU A 90 -20.59 16.64 6.72
C LEU A 90 -21.29 16.04 7.94
N GLU A 91 -20.68 16.13 9.12
CA GLU A 91 -21.30 15.62 10.36
C GLU A 91 -22.54 16.43 10.75
N GLN A 92 -22.53 17.75 10.51
CA GLN A 92 -23.67 18.61 10.74
C GLN A 92 -24.77 18.37 9.69
N ALA A 93 -24.39 18.15 8.43
CA ALA A 93 -25.33 17.73 7.39
C ALA A 93 -25.99 16.38 7.72
N TYR A 94 -25.20 15.42 8.22
CA TYR A 94 -25.68 14.12 8.65
C TYR A 94 -26.63 14.19 9.85
N ALA A 95 -26.38 15.10 10.80
CA ALA A 95 -27.32 15.35 11.89
C ALA A 95 -28.68 15.84 11.37
N LEU A 96 -28.70 16.76 10.40
CA LEU A 96 -29.96 17.23 9.80
C LEU A 96 -30.66 16.15 8.96
N TYR A 97 -29.89 15.31 8.25
CA TYR A 97 -30.41 14.18 7.51
C TYR A 97 -31.23 13.22 8.38
N LYS A 98 -30.78 12.96 9.62
CA LYS A 98 -31.49 12.07 10.56
C LYS A 98 -32.88 12.56 10.97
N GLU A 99 -33.12 13.86 10.83
CA GLU A 99 -34.40 14.47 11.20
C GLU A 99 -35.44 14.36 10.07
N ILE A 100 -35.01 14.11 8.83
CA ILE A 100 -35.91 13.95 7.67
C ILE A 100 -36.40 12.48 7.62
N PRO A 101 -37.71 12.23 7.39
CA PRO A 101 -38.21 10.87 7.23
C PRO A 101 -37.46 10.09 6.13
N PRO A 102 -36.99 8.86 6.38
CA PRO A 102 -36.13 8.13 5.44
C PRO A 102 -36.83 7.73 4.14
N SER A 103 -38.17 7.68 4.13
CA SER A 103 -38.97 7.44 2.94
C SER A 103 -39.12 8.68 2.04
N HIS A 104 -38.68 9.85 2.50
CA HIS A 104 -38.80 11.10 1.77
C HIS A 104 -37.73 11.21 0.67
N GLU A 105 -38.10 11.70 -0.52
CA GLU A 105 -37.18 11.85 -1.67
C GLU A 105 -35.94 12.68 -1.31
N LYS A 106 -36.14 13.81 -0.61
CA LYS A 106 -35.02 14.65 -0.13
C LYS A 106 -34.07 13.95 0.83
N ALA A 107 -34.54 13.00 1.65
CA ALA A 107 -33.65 12.21 2.50
C ALA A 107 -32.73 11.34 1.64
N GLN A 108 -33.26 10.72 0.57
CA GLN A 108 -32.48 9.91 -0.37
C GLN A 108 -31.44 10.75 -1.12
N LEU A 109 -31.85 11.93 -1.62
CA LEU A 109 -30.92 12.85 -2.29
C LEU A 109 -29.82 13.36 -1.33
N LEU A 110 -30.19 13.64 -0.08
CA LEU A 110 -29.24 14.13 0.92
C LEU A 110 -28.26 13.03 1.35
N SER A 111 -28.73 11.79 1.52
CA SER A 111 -27.85 10.66 1.85
C SER A 111 -26.83 10.42 0.75
N GLU A 112 -27.23 10.49 -0.53
CA GLU A 112 -26.31 10.40 -1.68
C GLU A 112 -25.23 11.48 -1.60
N LYS A 113 -25.60 12.75 -1.40
CA LYS A 113 -24.63 13.87 -1.30
C LYS A 113 -23.68 13.72 -0.12
N ILE A 114 -24.17 13.26 1.05
CA ILE A 114 -23.32 13.03 2.22
C ILE A 114 -22.34 11.88 1.95
N ILE A 115 -22.80 10.80 1.32
CA ILE A 115 -21.95 9.68 0.91
C ILE A 115 -20.84 10.15 -0.03
N GLU A 116 -21.17 11.01 -1.01
CA GLU A 116 -20.17 11.60 -1.91
C GLU A 116 -19.13 12.44 -1.17
N GLY A 117 -19.57 13.23 -0.18
CA GLY A 117 -18.67 13.98 0.70
C GLY A 117 -17.73 13.06 1.48
N TYR A 118 -18.24 12.01 2.10
CA TYR A 118 -17.41 11.04 2.83
C TYR A 118 -16.44 10.31 1.90
N TYR A 119 -16.85 9.97 0.68
CA TYR A 119 -15.96 9.41 -0.33
C TYR A 119 -14.81 10.36 -0.68
N ALA A 120 -15.09 11.65 -0.89
CA ALA A 120 -14.07 12.66 -1.20
C ALA A 120 -13.07 12.84 -0.04
N LEU A 121 -13.55 12.87 1.21
CA LEU A 121 -12.67 12.93 2.39
C LEU A 121 -11.82 11.67 2.52
N ALA A 122 -12.41 10.49 2.34
CA ALA A 122 -11.69 9.23 2.38
C ALA A 122 -10.57 9.18 1.32
N LEU A 123 -10.88 9.59 0.09
CA LEU A 123 -9.90 9.64 -1.00
C LEU A 123 -8.75 10.61 -0.67
N ASN A 124 -9.06 11.82 -0.19
CA ASN A 124 -8.04 12.79 0.19
C ASN A 124 -7.11 12.30 1.30
N ARG A 125 -7.65 11.56 2.27
CA ARG A 125 -6.87 10.95 3.37
C ARG A 125 -6.01 9.79 2.86
N SER A 126 -6.58 8.95 2.00
CA SER A 126 -5.85 7.86 1.33
C SER A 126 -4.66 8.39 0.54
N ASP A 127 -4.83 9.45 -0.25
CA ASP A 127 -3.76 10.04 -1.07
C ASP A 127 -2.60 10.60 -0.21
N LYS A 128 -2.89 10.98 1.04
CA LYS A 128 -1.89 11.41 2.03
C LYS A 128 -1.26 10.24 2.79
N GLY A 129 -1.69 9.01 2.54
CA GLY A 129 -1.27 7.80 3.26
C GLY A 129 -1.85 7.67 4.68
N ASP A 130 -2.89 8.45 4.99
CA ASP A 130 -3.63 8.44 6.25
C ASP A 130 -4.80 7.45 6.17
N PHE A 131 -4.45 6.16 6.07
CA PHE A 131 -5.41 5.08 5.81
C PHE A 131 -6.40 4.85 6.97
N ASP A 132 -5.99 5.10 8.20
CA ASP A 132 -6.86 4.95 9.37
C ASP A 132 -8.01 5.97 9.33
N GLU A 133 -7.70 7.23 9.01
CA GLU A 133 -8.72 8.25 8.88
C GLU A 133 -9.58 8.03 7.63
N ALA A 134 -8.99 7.60 6.51
CA ALA A 134 -9.73 7.24 5.31
C ALA A 134 -10.77 6.14 5.57
N LYS A 135 -10.41 5.09 6.32
CA LYS A 135 -11.32 4.01 6.71
C LYS A 135 -12.51 4.50 7.53
N LYS A 136 -12.30 5.40 8.49
CA LYS A 136 -13.41 5.98 9.28
C LYS A 136 -14.44 6.68 8.39
N TRP A 137 -13.98 7.46 7.40
CA TRP A 137 -14.89 8.12 6.45
C TRP A 137 -15.63 7.10 5.56
N ILE A 138 -14.93 6.04 5.13
CA ILE A 138 -15.54 4.95 4.39
C ILE A 138 -16.63 4.25 5.21
N GLU A 139 -16.35 3.94 6.47
CA GLU A 139 -17.31 3.30 7.37
C GLU A 139 -18.55 4.17 7.62
N ARG A 140 -18.37 5.47 7.80
CA ARG A 140 -19.50 6.42 7.90
C ARG A 140 -20.38 6.42 6.65
N GLY A 141 -19.77 6.45 5.46
CA GLY A 141 -20.52 6.40 4.20
C GLY A 141 -21.20 5.05 3.95
N LEU A 142 -20.53 3.93 4.25
CA LEU A 142 -21.13 2.59 4.18
C LEU A 142 -22.21 2.37 5.24
N GLY A 143 -22.20 3.13 6.34
CA GLY A 143 -23.28 3.16 7.31
C GLY A 143 -24.57 3.82 6.78
N LEU A 144 -24.47 4.68 5.76
CA LEU A 144 -25.62 5.25 5.05
C LEU A 144 -26.11 4.32 3.92
N ASP A 145 -25.19 3.73 3.18
CA ASP A 145 -25.48 2.75 2.13
C ASP A 145 -24.40 1.65 2.11
N ALA A 146 -24.74 0.49 2.69
CA ALA A 146 -23.84 -0.65 2.79
C ALA A 146 -23.43 -1.22 1.42
N ASN A 147 -24.23 -0.97 0.38
CA ASN A 147 -24.00 -1.47 -0.98
C ASN A 147 -23.33 -0.41 -1.88
N ASN A 148 -22.84 0.69 -1.30
CA ASN A 148 -22.21 1.74 -2.07
C ASN A 148 -20.92 1.25 -2.75
N LYS A 149 -21.00 1.03 -4.06
CA LYS A 149 -19.91 0.43 -4.85
C LYS A 149 -18.62 1.25 -4.81
N LYS A 150 -18.71 2.59 -4.80
CA LYS A 150 -17.54 3.49 -4.80
C LYS A 150 -16.75 3.35 -3.49
N LEU A 151 -17.45 3.39 -2.35
CA LEU A 151 -16.85 3.22 -1.03
C LEU A 151 -16.33 1.81 -0.80
N GLY A 152 -17.08 0.79 -1.23
CA GLY A 152 -16.62 -0.60 -1.18
C GLY A 152 -15.32 -0.83 -1.96
N ALA A 153 -15.24 -0.32 -3.19
CA ALA A 153 -14.03 -0.38 -4.00
C ALA A 153 -12.85 0.37 -3.35
N LEU A 154 -13.10 1.56 -2.77
CA LEU A 154 -12.07 2.31 -2.06
C LEU A 154 -11.56 1.57 -0.82
N LYS A 155 -12.44 0.90 -0.06
CA LYS A 155 -12.07 0.07 1.09
C LYS A 155 -11.09 -1.04 0.70
N ILE A 156 -11.40 -1.76 -0.38
CA ILE A 156 -10.55 -2.83 -0.91
C ILE A 156 -9.20 -2.27 -1.35
N LYS A 157 -9.20 -1.17 -2.11
CA LYS A 157 -7.98 -0.50 -2.57
C LYS A 157 -7.05 -0.12 -1.40
N ILE A 158 -7.60 0.49 -0.35
CA ILE A 158 -6.82 0.88 0.85
C ILE A 158 -6.23 -0.35 1.55
N ALA A 159 -7.02 -1.41 1.70
CA ALA A 159 -6.53 -2.64 2.32
C ALA A 159 -5.33 -3.25 1.55
N GLN A 160 -5.41 -3.24 0.21
CA GLN A 160 -4.31 -3.69 -0.66
C GLN A 160 -3.07 -2.80 -0.54
N GLU A 161 -3.24 -1.47 -0.54
CA GLU A 161 -2.11 -0.54 -0.39
C GLU A 161 -1.41 -0.69 0.98
N GLU A 162 -2.17 -0.94 2.05
CA GLU A 162 -1.62 -1.23 3.37
C GLU A 162 -0.83 -2.54 3.42
N GLU A 163 -1.34 -3.59 2.78
CA GLU A 163 -0.65 -4.87 2.68
C GLU A 163 0.67 -4.72 1.91
N ILE A 164 0.64 -4.04 0.75
CA ILE A 164 1.84 -3.72 -0.02
C ILE A 164 2.83 -2.94 0.84
N ARG A 165 2.37 -1.93 1.60
CA ARG A 165 3.25 -1.14 2.49
C ARG A 165 3.91 -2.00 3.56
N LYS A 166 3.16 -2.91 4.20
CA LYS A 166 3.70 -3.85 5.20
C LYS A 166 4.74 -4.79 4.57
N LEU A 167 4.43 -5.33 3.40
CA LEU A 167 5.32 -6.24 2.67
C LEU A 167 6.63 -5.55 2.26
N VAL A 168 6.54 -4.31 1.73
CA VAL A 168 7.71 -3.49 1.36
C VAL A 168 8.59 -3.18 2.58
N GLU A 169 7.99 -2.82 3.72
CA GLU A 169 8.76 -2.58 4.95
C GLU A 169 9.42 -3.87 5.46
N ASN A 170 8.77 -5.03 5.31
CA ASN A 170 9.38 -6.33 5.62
C ASN A 170 10.61 -6.61 4.72
N TYR A 171 10.49 -6.40 3.40
CA TYR A 171 11.64 -6.49 2.49
C TYR A 171 12.78 -5.55 2.89
N TYR A 172 12.47 -4.32 3.29
CA TYR A 172 13.47 -3.39 3.80
C TYR A 172 14.19 -3.91 5.05
N GLN A 173 13.45 -4.45 6.03
CA GLN A 173 14.04 -5.01 7.25
C GLN A 173 14.90 -6.24 6.97
N GLN A 174 14.46 -7.15 6.10
CA GLN A 174 15.26 -8.30 5.68
C GLN A 174 16.51 -7.87 4.93
N ALA A 175 16.38 -6.98 3.94
CA ALA A 175 17.50 -6.47 3.16
C ALA A 175 18.54 -5.77 4.05
N THR A 176 18.10 -5.02 5.05
CA THR A 176 18.98 -4.36 6.02
C THR A 176 19.76 -5.38 6.84
N ARG A 177 19.11 -6.45 7.31
CA ARG A 177 19.78 -7.54 8.03
C ARG A 177 20.85 -8.23 7.16
N GLN A 178 20.54 -8.55 5.91
CA GLN A 178 21.50 -9.16 4.98
C GLN A 178 22.67 -8.22 4.66
N ASN A 179 22.39 -6.95 4.40
CA ASN A 179 23.44 -5.94 4.21
C ASN A 179 24.39 -5.88 5.41
N ASN A 180 23.87 -5.94 6.64
CA ASN A 180 24.69 -5.85 7.85
C ASN A 180 25.55 -7.10 8.08
N ARG A 181 25.19 -8.24 7.51
CA ARG A 181 25.98 -9.48 7.52
C ARG A 181 27.03 -9.55 6.40
N GLY A 182 27.05 -8.56 5.50
CA GLY A 182 27.89 -8.58 4.29
C GLY A 182 27.33 -9.45 3.16
N GLU A 183 26.10 -9.97 3.32
CA GLU A 183 25.32 -10.72 2.33
C GLU A 183 24.69 -9.72 1.33
N TYR A 184 25.56 -9.05 0.56
CA TYR A 184 25.15 -7.92 -0.29
C TYR A 184 24.31 -8.34 -1.50
N GLU A 185 24.51 -9.56 -2.02
CA GLU A 185 23.77 -10.04 -3.19
C GLU A 185 22.32 -10.40 -2.80
N GLU A 186 22.15 -11.06 -1.67
CA GLU A 186 20.86 -11.37 -1.06
C GLU A 186 20.12 -10.08 -0.67
N SER A 187 20.84 -9.13 -0.07
CA SER A 187 20.30 -7.79 0.21
C SER A 187 19.82 -7.10 -1.06
N ARG A 188 20.60 -7.13 -2.15
CA ARG A 188 20.23 -6.53 -3.44
C ARG A 188 18.96 -7.15 -4.01
N ALA A 189 18.82 -8.48 -3.98
CA ALA A 189 17.62 -9.16 -4.46
C ALA A 189 16.36 -8.73 -3.67
N LEU A 190 16.44 -8.71 -2.34
CA LEU A 190 15.34 -8.26 -1.48
C LEU A 190 14.95 -6.79 -1.75
N ILE A 191 15.95 -5.93 -1.99
CA ILE A 191 15.72 -4.53 -2.35
C ILE A 191 14.99 -4.42 -3.69
N GLN A 192 15.37 -5.21 -4.69
CA GLN A 192 14.71 -5.23 -5.99
C GLN A 192 13.25 -5.67 -5.87
N HIS A 193 12.95 -6.71 -5.08
CA HIS A 193 11.57 -7.13 -4.83
C HIS A 193 10.74 -6.05 -4.10
N GLY A 194 11.31 -5.40 -3.08
CA GLY A 194 10.62 -4.31 -2.40
C GLY A 194 10.36 -3.10 -3.33
N LEU A 195 11.32 -2.75 -4.19
CA LEU A 195 11.20 -1.65 -5.14
C LEU A 195 10.29 -1.98 -6.33
N SER A 196 10.11 -3.25 -6.70
CA SER A 196 9.12 -3.62 -7.73
C SER A 196 7.68 -3.42 -7.24
N LEU A 197 7.44 -3.55 -5.93
CA LEU A 197 6.13 -3.29 -5.31
C LEU A 197 5.90 -1.80 -5.04
N ASN A 198 6.94 -1.09 -4.59
CA ASN A 198 6.89 0.35 -4.38
C ASN A 198 8.18 1.03 -4.87
N PRO A 199 8.20 1.50 -6.13
CA PRO A 199 9.38 2.14 -6.74
C PRO A 199 9.81 3.44 -6.04
N SER A 200 8.87 4.11 -5.36
CA SER A 200 9.10 5.38 -4.66
C SER A 200 9.56 5.19 -3.21
N HIS A 201 9.77 3.95 -2.74
CA HIS A 201 10.15 3.69 -1.35
C HIS A 201 11.57 4.20 -1.01
N GLU A 202 11.66 5.35 -0.36
CA GLU A 202 12.90 6.09 -0.14
C GLU A 202 13.98 5.29 0.60
N LYS A 203 13.61 4.57 1.67
CA LYS A 203 14.57 3.79 2.48
C LYS A 203 15.22 2.67 1.67
N LEU A 204 14.45 2.00 0.80
CA LEU A 204 14.97 0.94 -0.07
C LEU A 204 15.89 1.51 -1.15
N ARG A 205 15.55 2.67 -1.73
CA ARG A 205 16.43 3.37 -2.69
C ARG A 205 17.74 3.82 -2.06
N ALA A 206 17.70 4.30 -0.81
CA ALA A 206 18.90 4.64 -0.07
C ALA A 206 19.77 3.40 0.21
N LEU A 207 19.14 2.30 0.65
CA LEU A 207 19.83 1.03 0.91
C LEU A 207 20.43 0.44 -0.38
N SER A 208 19.72 0.53 -1.51
CA SER A 208 20.20 0.12 -2.84
C SER A 208 21.54 0.77 -3.17
N LYS A 209 21.64 2.10 -3.06
CA LYS A 209 22.89 2.84 -3.30
C LYS A 209 24.04 2.37 -2.39
N LYS A 210 23.75 2.08 -1.12
CA LYS A 210 24.73 1.59 -0.15
C LYS A 210 25.24 0.19 -0.53
N VAL A 211 24.34 -0.73 -0.86
CA VAL A 211 24.66 -2.11 -1.26
C VAL A 211 25.47 -2.13 -2.56
N GLU A 212 25.09 -1.32 -3.56
CA GLU A 212 25.82 -1.20 -4.81
C GLU A 212 27.26 -0.71 -4.62
N LEU A 213 27.46 0.28 -3.74
CA LEU A 213 28.80 0.75 -3.40
C LEU A 213 29.63 -0.35 -2.72
N ALA A 214 29.02 -1.13 -1.82
CA ALA A 214 29.70 -2.23 -1.13
C ALA A 214 30.11 -3.35 -2.11
N LEU A 215 29.22 -3.73 -3.04
CA LEU A 215 29.51 -4.70 -4.09
C LEU A 215 30.65 -4.23 -5.00
N LYS A 216 30.65 -2.96 -5.42
CA LYS A 216 31.75 -2.38 -6.21
C LYS A 216 33.09 -2.46 -5.49
N LYS A 217 33.12 -2.13 -4.19
CA LYS A 217 34.33 -2.24 -3.36
C LYS A 217 34.81 -3.69 -3.26
N ARG A 218 33.89 -4.64 -3.03
CA ARG A 218 34.22 -6.08 -2.99
C ARG A 218 34.83 -6.55 -4.31
N GLN A 219 34.24 -6.15 -5.44
CA GLN A 219 34.77 -6.49 -6.77
C GLN A 219 36.16 -5.90 -7.00
N GLN A 220 36.42 -4.66 -6.56
CA GLN A 220 37.75 -4.06 -6.66
C GLN A 220 38.79 -4.83 -5.84
N ILE A 221 38.46 -5.20 -4.60
CA ILE A 221 39.35 -5.99 -3.74
C ILE A 221 39.67 -7.34 -4.39
N GLU A 222 38.65 -8.04 -4.91
CA GLU A 222 38.83 -9.32 -5.60
C GLU A 222 39.75 -9.17 -6.82
N ASN A 223 39.53 -8.14 -7.65
CA ASN A 223 40.38 -7.88 -8.81
C ASN A 223 41.84 -7.63 -8.40
N PHE A 224 42.10 -6.87 -7.32
CA PHE A 224 43.45 -6.65 -6.81
C PHE A 224 44.09 -7.94 -6.27
N TYR A 225 43.31 -8.78 -5.59
CA TYR A 225 43.76 -10.06 -5.08
C TYR A 225 44.18 -11.01 -6.22
N GLN A 226 43.35 -11.14 -7.26
CA GLN A 226 43.67 -11.95 -8.44
C GLN A 226 44.92 -11.45 -9.17
N LEU A 227 45.09 -10.12 -9.29
CA LEU A 227 46.29 -9.53 -9.87
C LEU A 227 47.55 -9.84 -9.04
N ALA A 228 47.44 -9.80 -7.71
CA ALA A 228 48.55 -10.13 -6.81
C ALA A 228 48.94 -11.61 -6.93
N LEU A 229 47.96 -12.52 -6.93
CA LEU A 229 48.19 -13.96 -7.14
C LEU A 229 48.88 -14.25 -8.46
N ALA A 230 48.42 -13.61 -9.55
CA ALA A 230 49.03 -13.77 -10.87
C ALA A 230 50.52 -13.35 -10.88
N LYS A 231 50.86 -12.24 -10.21
CA LYS A 231 52.26 -11.77 -10.08
C LYS A 231 53.13 -12.73 -9.28
N VAL A 232 52.62 -13.26 -8.16
CA VAL A 232 53.34 -14.22 -7.33
C VAL A 232 53.62 -15.50 -8.11
N ASN A 233 52.60 -16.04 -8.79
CA ASN A 233 52.73 -17.27 -9.59
C ASN A 233 53.71 -17.10 -10.75
N LYS A 234 53.67 -15.95 -11.44
CA LYS A 234 54.63 -15.64 -12.51
C LYS A 234 56.08 -15.65 -11.99
N LYS A 235 56.34 -14.97 -10.88
CA LYS A 235 57.68 -14.93 -10.26
C LYS A 235 58.15 -16.30 -9.81
N ALA A 236 57.26 -17.12 -9.25
CA ALA A 236 57.56 -18.48 -8.86
C ALA A 236 57.91 -19.38 -10.05
N TYR A 237 57.18 -19.25 -11.16
CA TYR A 237 57.46 -19.96 -12.41
C TYR A 237 58.81 -19.55 -13.01
N GLU A 238 59.12 -18.25 -13.05
CA GLU A 238 60.41 -17.73 -13.51
C GLU A 238 61.57 -18.28 -12.65
N ALA A 239 61.45 -18.25 -11.32
CA ALA A 239 62.46 -18.79 -10.41
C ALA A 239 62.64 -20.32 -10.53
N ALA A 240 61.60 -21.07 -10.88
CA ALA A 240 61.68 -22.51 -11.11
C ALA A 240 62.34 -22.84 -12.45
N ARG A 241 62.08 -22.03 -13.49
CA ARG A 241 62.69 -22.17 -14.82
C ARG A 241 64.20 -21.91 -14.81
N ASP A 242 64.63 -20.94 -14.01
CA ASP A 242 66.04 -20.55 -13.91
C ASP A 242 66.88 -21.47 -13.02
N LYS A 243 66.30 -22.50 -12.39
CA LYS A 243 67.10 -23.55 -11.74
C LYS A 243 67.83 -24.33 -12.83
N PRO A 244 69.18 -24.22 -12.92
CA PRO A 244 69.93 -24.98 -13.91
C PRO A 244 69.62 -26.46 -13.73
N ASN A 245 69.52 -27.18 -14.85
CA ASN A 245 69.20 -28.60 -14.90
C ASN A 245 70.36 -29.41 -14.27
N SER A 246 70.44 -29.36 -12.94
CA SER A 246 71.48 -29.94 -12.11
C SER A 246 71.17 -31.43 -11.94
N ARG A 247 71.27 -32.18 -13.05
CA ARG A 247 71.65 -33.60 -13.12
C ARG A 247 71.55 -34.12 -14.55
N TYR A 248 72.70 -34.09 -15.22
CA TYR A 248 73.19 -35.22 -16.01
C TYR A 248 74.69 -35.33 -15.72
N ILE A 249 75.05 -35.92 -14.57
CA ILE A 249 76.36 -36.54 -14.32
C ILE A 249 76.10 -37.80 -13.49
#